data_AF-A0A7X9P5V0-F1
#
_entry.id   AF-A0A7X9P5V0-F1
#
_cell.length_a   1.000
_cell.length_b   1.000
_cell.length_c   1.000
_cell.angle_alpha   90.00
_cell.angle_beta   90.00
_cell.angle_gamma   90.00
#
_symmetry.space_group_name_H-M   'P 1'
#
loop_
_entity.id
_entity.type
_entity.pdbx_description
1 polymer ?
#
loop_
_entity_poly.entity_id
_entity_poly.type
_entity_poly.pdbx_seq_one_letter_code
_entity_poly.pdbx_strand_id
1 'polypeptide(L)'
;MHRSPSRRVAWLLACSAALGCGAKTEIFQPDAEPPDVPQPGPELCNGLNDDFDEDDEVDEDFRDEVGRYVHDEHCGSCGRACAGAIEHATTVACRLVGEVPMCGATACQPGWAPTDTGRCVPWDAHLCLPCLDDGDCGAFAGARCASLGGEARCTVACETGGAGCPGGYVCRDGLCRPPGGSCRCEAGEFFTVSCNLEQPDGTDCLGTAVCDDGELSECAGTDEICDGRDNNCDGRTDEGYRDERGQYSLDPHNCGACGVDCSATVLPDGDLVCGGDPYGPRCVLLCAETLDGIQVGDHLDADLIIGNGCECTVGNLVDEAGPVHAAGQDLDVDCDGADGDVPNSLYVAPDGDDANPGSPLYPLRTIGEGVRRAAESLASARPTPDVFVAAGTYAEVVRVPDGVRLHGGYRNDFLGLEPDAFITQVVAPEASDAPGGAALVLEDGAGTTATVVEGLHIRGSDAPAAGRPAFGAFLRAPGPELVLRYLEIRSGQGGAGTHGTFGAAGAAPSVAAQAGEPPRGAVEDTAHECRPDAANIVRGGRGGSNVCGGADVSGGAGGDADCPVFGTVAAGGAAGRNGPGGATGG
;
A
#
# COMPACT_ATOMS: atom_id res chain seq x y z
N MET A 1 -9.87 79.51 15.78
CA MET A 1 -11.00 80.38 15.38
C MET A 1 -11.60 79.82 14.10
N HIS A 2 -12.88 79.40 14.16
CA HIS A 2 -13.90 79.29 13.08
C HIS A 2 -13.56 78.53 11.77
N ARG A 3 -14.43 77.75 11.13
CA ARG A 3 -15.83 77.32 11.29
C ARG A 3 -16.05 76.22 10.22
N SER A 4 -16.87 75.22 10.52
CA SER A 4 -17.54 74.29 9.57
C SER A 4 -18.65 75.03 8.78
N PRO A 5 -19.54 74.40 7.96
CA PRO A 5 -19.45 73.41 6.86
C PRO A 5 -20.23 73.88 5.59
N SER A 6 -20.30 73.10 4.50
CA SER A 6 -21.47 73.15 3.58
C SER A 6 -21.60 71.90 2.69
N ARG A 7 -22.71 71.17 2.88
CA ARG A 7 -23.25 70.10 2.02
C ARG A 7 -23.72 70.63 0.65
N ARG A 8 -23.81 69.72 -0.34
CA ARG A 8 -24.77 69.59 -1.47
C ARG A 8 -24.01 68.92 -2.63
N VAL A 9 -24.52 68.00 -3.45
CA VAL A 9 -25.83 67.39 -3.70
C VAL A 9 -25.54 66.17 -4.59
N ALA A 10 -26.29 65.09 -4.40
CA ALA A 10 -26.26 63.90 -5.24
C ALA A 10 -26.83 64.19 -6.64
N TRP A 11 -26.19 63.65 -7.68
CA TRP A 11 -26.83 63.33 -8.95
C TRP A 11 -26.38 61.92 -9.35
N LEU A 12 -27.31 60.97 -9.20
CA LEU A 12 -27.31 59.67 -9.83
C LEU A 12 -27.55 59.86 -11.33
N LEU A 13 -26.66 59.33 -12.16
CA LEU A 13 -26.98 58.98 -13.53
C LEU A 13 -26.35 57.61 -13.83
N ALA A 14 -27.23 56.63 -13.87
CA ALA A 14 -26.96 55.26 -14.26
C ALA A 14 -26.52 55.22 -15.73
N CYS A 15 -25.40 54.55 -15.99
CA CYS A 15 -25.12 53.96 -17.29
C CYS A 15 -24.80 52.49 -17.07
N SER A 16 -25.72 51.65 -17.50
CA SER A 16 -25.60 50.20 -17.63
C SER A 16 -24.48 49.88 -18.61
N ALA A 17 -23.45 49.17 -18.14
CA ALA A 17 -22.47 48.50 -18.99
C ALA A 17 -22.26 47.08 -18.47
N ALA A 18 -22.17 46.16 -19.42
CA ALA A 18 -22.29 44.72 -19.25
C ALA A 18 -21.28 44.11 -18.27
N LEU A 19 -21.76 43.17 -17.45
CA LEU A 19 -20.94 42.23 -16.68
C LEU A 19 -20.27 41.24 -17.64
N GLY A 20 -19.02 41.51 -17.98
CA GLY A 20 -18.08 40.51 -18.48
C GLY A 20 -17.21 40.01 -17.33
N CYS A 21 -17.13 38.68 -17.18
CA CYS A 21 -16.27 37.99 -16.22
C CYS A 21 -14.79 38.37 -16.40
N GLY A 22 -14.10 38.61 -15.28
CA GLY A 22 -12.65 38.82 -15.25
C GLY A 22 -12.18 39.61 -14.04
N ALA A 23 -12.44 39.13 -12.82
CA ALA A 23 -11.78 39.67 -11.64
C ALA A 23 -10.35 39.11 -11.60
N LYS A 24 -9.37 39.97 -11.93
CA LYS A 24 -7.98 39.74 -11.56
C LYS A 24 -7.85 40.05 -10.08
N THR A 25 -7.44 39.04 -9.32
CA THR A 25 -7.00 39.13 -7.92
C THR A 25 -5.91 40.20 -7.80
N GLU A 26 -5.96 41.01 -6.74
CA GLU A 26 -4.93 42.00 -6.44
C GLU A 26 -3.59 41.31 -6.14
N ILE A 27 -2.54 41.79 -6.80
CA ILE A 27 -1.16 41.33 -6.65
C ILE A 27 -0.53 42.11 -5.50
N PHE A 28 -0.08 41.35 -4.48
CA PHE A 28 1.06 41.54 -3.58
C PHE A 28 1.44 42.96 -3.12
N GLN A 29 1.41 43.13 -1.79
CA GLN A 29 2.19 44.14 -1.06
C GLN A 29 3.69 43.89 -1.29
N PRO A 30 4.51 44.91 -1.63
CA PRO A 30 5.92 44.72 -1.97
C PRO A 30 6.88 44.81 -0.76
N ASP A 31 6.39 44.70 0.48
CA ASP A 31 7.23 44.90 1.68
C ASP A 31 7.33 43.65 2.58
N ALA A 32 6.97 42.46 2.09
CA ALA A 32 7.40 41.23 2.74
C ALA A 32 8.87 41.02 2.39
N GLU A 33 9.75 40.91 3.40
CA GLU A 33 11.06 40.31 3.19
C GLU A 33 10.83 38.99 2.44
N PRO A 34 11.55 38.73 1.34
CA PRO A 34 11.43 37.45 0.66
C PRO A 34 11.64 36.36 1.71
N PRO A 35 10.85 35.27 1.69
CA PRO A 35 11.13 34.14 2.57
C PRO A 35 12.60 33.78 2.39
N ASP A 36 13.30 33.55 3.49
CA ASP A 36 14.69 33.08 3.46
C ASP A 36 14.72 31.85 2.55
N VAL A 37 15.26 32.03 1.34
CA VAL A 37 15.42 30.92 0.41
C VAL A 37 16.57 30.09 0.99
N PRO A 38 16.33 28.80 1.30
CA PRO A 38 17.38 27.91 1.77
C PRO A 38 18.60 28.05 0.85
N GLN A 39 19.78 28.24 1.45
CA GLN A 39 21.02 28.28 0.68
C GLN A 39 21.45 26.84 0.40
N PRO A 40 21.93 26.54 -0.82
CA PRO A 40 22.55 25.25 -1.16
C PRO A 40 23.51 24.77 -0.07
N GLY A 41 23.15 23.66 0.58
CA GLY A 41 23.97 22.96 1.54
C GLY A 41 24.75 21.81 0.89
N PRO A 42 25.62 21.13 1.66
CA PRO A 42 25.94 19.75 1.34
C PRO A 42 24.69 18.88 1.55
N GLU A 43 24.50 17.88 0.70
CA GLU A 43 23.44 16.88 0.84
C GLU A 43 23.46 16.24 2.23
N LEU A 44 22.29 16.12 2.86
CA LEU A 44 22.07 15.34 4.07
C LEU A 44 21.08 14.26 3.76
N CYS A 45 21.30 13.06 4.29
CA CYS A 45 20.36 11.96 4.09
C CYS A 45 19.10 12.18 4.95
N ASN A 46 18.15 12.97 4.45
CA ASN A 46 16.94 13.38 5.16
C ASN A 46 15.67 13.31 4.29
N GLY A 47 15.78 12.85 3.03
CA GLY A 47 14.66 12.76 2.11
C GLY A 47 14.26 14.09 1.48
N LEU A 48 15.13 15.10 1.54
CA LEU A 48 14.96 16.42 0.91
C LEU A 48 16.12 16.65 -0.07
N ASN A 49 15.93 17.57 -1.01
CA ASN A 49 17.01 18.12 -1.81
C ASN A 49 17.60 19.31 -1.02
N ASP A 50 18.81 19.15 -0.49
CA ASP A 50 19.46 20.14 0.38
C ASP A 50 20.44 21.04 -0.37
N ASP A 51 20.99 20.58 -1.49
CA ASP A 51 21.93 21.30 -2.32
C ASP A 51 21.25 22.18 -3.40
N PHE A 52 19.95 21.97 -3.62
CA PHE A 52 19.08 22.65 -4.58
C PHE A 52 19.70 22.76 -5.97
N ASP A 53 20.29 21.67 -6.46
CA ASP A 53 20.88 21.63 -7.79
C ASP A 53 19.82 21.64 -8.92
N GLU A 54 20.27 21.54 -10.17
CA GLU A 54 19.38 21.69 -11.34
C GLU A 54 18.59 20.43 -11.68
N ASP A 55 18.91 19.27 -11.10
CA ASP A 55 18.25 18.01 -11.44
C ASP A 55 17.10 17.64 -10.48
N ASP A 56 16.99 18.34 -9.34
CA ASP A 56 15.89 18.21 -8.36
C ASP A 56 15.81 16.78 -7.77
N GLU A 57 16.92 16.03 -7.83
CA GLU A 57 17.05 14.74 -7.17
C GLU A 57 17.16 14.92 -5.65
N VAL A 58 16.98 13.84 -4.91
CA VAL A 58 16.90 13.84 -3.43
C VAL A 58 17.91 12.83 -2.90
N ASP A 59 18.78 13.27 -1.99
CA ASP A 59 19.82 12.47 -1.35
C ASP A 59 20.77 11.78 -2.36
N GLU A 60 21.02 12.39 -3.52
CA GLU A 60 21.72 11.78 -4.66
C GLU A 60 23.19 11.44 -4.37
N ASP A 61 23.82 12.14 -3.42
CA ASP A 61 25.16 11.81 -2.90
C ASP A 61 25.20 10.43 -2.22
N PHE A 62 24.05 9.90 -1.79
CA PHE A 62 23.94 8.65 -1.04
C PHE A 62 23.27 7.52 -1.80
N ARG A 63 22.67 7.83 -2.97
CA ARG A 63 21.90 6.90 -3.80
C ARG A 63 22.64 6.53 -5.08
N ASP A 64 22.27 5.40 -5.67
CA ASP A 64 22.72 5.01 -7.02
C ASP A 64 21.76 5.51 -8.11
N GLU A 65 22.09 5.24 -9.38
CA GLU A 65 21.31 5.69 -10.56
C GLU A 65 19.85 5.21 -10.60
N VAL A 66 19.46 4.24 -9.74
CA VAL A 66 18.08 3.75 -9.63
C VAL A 66 17.43 4.12 -8.29
N GLY A 67 18.06 5.03 -7.53
CA GLY A 67 17.54 5.62 -6.30
C GLY A 67 17.77 4.77 -5.04
N ARG A 68 18.62 3.75 -5.08
CA ARG A 68 18.91 2.90 -3.90
C ARG A 68 20.02 3.52 -3.08
N TYR A 69 19.85 3.61 -1.76
CA TYR A 69 20.92 4.10 -0.90
C TYR A 69 22.09 3.10 -0.81
N VAL A 70 23.24 3.47 -1.36
CA VAL A 70 24.43 2.62 -1.47
C VAL A 70 25.65 3.17 -0.72
N HIS A 71 25.48 4.26 0.02
CA HIS A 71 26.54 4.85 0.84
C HIS A 71 26.76 4.06 2.14
N ASP A 72 28.01 3.92 2.58
CA ASP A 72 28.37 3.14 3.77
C ASP A 72 27.73 3.66 5.06
N GLU A 73 27.41 4.96 5.13
CA GLU A 73 26.77 5.61 6.28
C GLU A 73 25.22 5.63 6.19
N HIS A 74 24.66 5.23 5.04
CA HIS A 74 23.22 5.29 4.73
C HIS A 74 22.75 4.05 3.96
N CYS A 75 23.28 2.88 4.26
CA CYS A 75 23.09 1.70 3.42
C CYS A 75 21.65 1.16 3.49
N GLY A 76 20.95 1.21 2.36
CA GLY A 76 19.55 0.79 2.24
C GLY A 76 18.52 1.79 2.78
N SER A 77 18.92 2.69 3.67
CA SER A 77 18.09 3.79 4.18
C SER A 77 18.96 4.87 4.83
N CYS A 78 18.44 6.08 4.93
CA CYS A 78 19.12 7.15 5.66
C CYS A 78 19.44 6.79 7.11
N GLY A 79 20.57 7.31 7.60
CA GLY A 79 21.10 7.07 8.95
C GLY A 79 21.63 5.65 9.23
N ARG A 80 21.58 4.73 8.25
CA ARG A 80 22.00 3.34 8.46
C ARG A 80 23.47 3.11 8.13
N ALA A 81 24.34 3.37 9.10
CA ALA A 81 25.77 3.14 8.96
C ALA A 81 26.15 1.65 9.04
N CYS A 82 27.02 1.19 8.13
CA CYS A 82 27.54 -0.16 8.14
C CYS A 82 28.66 -0.39 9.16
N ALA A 83 29.30 0.68 9.63
CA ALA A 83 30.37 0.60 10.62
C ALA A 83 29.87 -0.12 11.89
N GLY A 84 30.56 -1.19 12.29
CA GLY A 84 30.18 -2.00 13.46
C GLY A 84 28.96 -2.91 13.25
N ALA A 85 28.29 -2.88 12.10
CA ALA A 85 27.04 -3.60 11.87
C ALA A 85 27.21 -5.12 11.67
N ILE A 86 28.43 -5.64 11.58
CA ILE A 86 28.70 -7.05 11.29
C ILE A 86 29.76 -7.57 12.24
N GLU A 87 29.37 -8.55 13.05
CA GLU A 87 30.27 -9.21 13.99
C GLU A 87 31.46 -9.87 13.27
N HIS A 88 32.63 -9.83 13.91
CA HIS A 88 33.90 -10.31 13.38
C HIS A 88 34.36 -9.64 12.08
N ALA A 89 33.65 -8.66 11.53
CA ALA A 89 34.13 -7.89 10.40
C ALA A 89 35.24 -6.93 10.86
N THR A 90 36.31 -6.88 10.07
CA THR A 90 37.35 -5.85 10.21
C THR A 90 37.14 -4.70 9.24
N THR A 91 36.50 -4.98 8.10
CA THR A 91 36.05 -3.98 7.14
C THR A 91 34.69 -4.37 6.59
N VAL A 92 33.84 -3.37 6.41
CA VAL A 92 32.45 -3.45 5.96
C VAL A 92 32.24 -2.42 4.86
N ALA A 93 31.27 -2.67 4.00
CA ALA A 93 30.83 -1.73 2.97
C ALA A 93 29.35 -1.97 2.68
N CYS A 94 28.66 -0.97 2.15
CA CYS A 94 27.36 -1.15 1.55
C CYS A 94 27.52 -1.90 0.23
N ARG A 95 26.89 -3.07 0.12
CA ARG A 95 26.99 -3.94 -1.05
C ARG A 95 25.62 -4.29 -1.57
N LEU A 96 25.52 -4.50 -2.88
CA LEU A 96 24.31 -5.02 -3.49
C LEU A 96 24.32 -6.55 -3.40
N VAL A 97 23.40 -7.11 -2.62
CA VAL A 97 23.16 -8.55 -2.56
C VAL A 97 21.80 -8.82 -3.21
N GLY A 98 21.82 -9.45 -4.38
CA GLY A 98 20.60 -9.65 -5.16
C GLY A 98 19.91 -8.33 -5.53
N GLU A 99 20.69 -7.28 -5.83
CA GLU A 99 20.21 -5.91 -6.14
C GLU A 99 19.67 -5.09 -4.97
N VAL A 100 19.67 -5.63 -3.75
CA VAL A 100 19.29 -4.91 -2.54
C VAL A 100 20.56 -4.39 -1.84
N PRO A 101 20.64 -3.08 -1.52
CA PRO A 101 21.74 -2.54 -0.72
C PRO A 101 21.66 -3.06 0.71
N MET A 102 22.75 -3.70 1.16
CA MET A 102 22.89 -4.15 2.53
C MET A 102 24.35 -4.06 2.97
N CYS A 103 24.55 -3.82 4.26
CA CYS A 103 25.88 -3.87 4.84
C CYS A 103 26.47 -5.27 4.67
N GLY A 104 27.69 -5.34 4.14
CA GLY A 104 28.41 -6.59 3.93
C GLY A 104 29.89 -6.48 4.30
N ALA A 105 30.39 -7.50 5.01
CA ALA A 105 31.79 -7.65 5.35
C ALA A 105 32.63 -7.86 4.08
N THR A 106 33.69 -7.08 3.96
CA THR A 106 34.71 -7.21 2.91
C THR A 106 35.97 -7.90 3.43
N ALA A 107 36.20 -7.84 4.74
CA ALA A 107 37.22 -8.63 5.44
C ALA A 107 36.76 -8.96 6.86
N CYS A 108 37.20 -10.12 7.36
CA CYS A 108 36.87 -10.62 8.69
C CYS A 108 38.13 -10.79 9.54
N GLN A 109 37.95 -10.91 10.85
CA GLN A 109 39.01 -11.23 11.80
C GLN A 109 39.65 -12.60 11.48
N PRO A 110 40.90 -12.86 11.90
CA PRO A 110 41.51 -14.18 11.73
C PRO A 110 40.63 -15.29 12.31
N GLY A 111 40.45 -16.38 11.56
CA GLY A 111 39.52 -17.46 11.90
C GLY A 111 38.10 -17.29 11.33
N TRP A 112 37.85 -16.23 10.56
CA TRP A 112 36.57 -15.96 9.92
C TRP A 112 36.74 -15.67 8.44
N ALA A 113 35.72 -15.98 7.63
CA ALA A 113 35.72 -15.72 6.19
C ALA A 113 34.46 -14.95 5.76
N PRO A 114 34.57 -13.94 4.87
CA PRO A 114 33.42 -13.22 4.35
C PRO A 114 32.66 -14.10 3.35
N THR A 115 31.34 -14.18 3.52
CA THR A 115 30.45 -14.88 2.61
C THR A 115 30.04 -14.00 1.43
N ASP A 116 29.43 -14.64 0.42
CA ASP A 116 28.82 -13.92 -0.70
C ASP A 116 27.67 -12.99 -0.25
N THR A 117 26.97 -13.35 0.82
CA THR A 117 25.94 -12.52 1.47
C THR A 117 26.51 -11.41 2.35
N GLY A 118 27.83 -11.37 2.55
CA GLY A 118 28.50 -10.31 3.29
C GLY A 118 28.51 -10.51 4.80
N ARG A 119 28.36 -11.75 5.29
CA ARG A 119 28.56 -12.06 6.72
C ARG A 119 29.94 -12.65 6.94
N CYS A 120 30.48 -12.49 8.14
CA CYS A 120 31.63 -13.27 8.58
C CYS A 120 31.13 -14.59 9.15
N VAL A 121 31.63 -15.72 8.63
CA VAL A 121 31.34 -17.05 9.18
C VAL A 121 32.63 -17.76 9.59
N PRO A 122 32.59 -18.66 10.59
CA PRO A 122 33.76 -19.45 10.94
C PRO A 122 34.11 -20.34 9.75
N TRP A 123 35.32 -20.15 9.23
CA TRP A 123 35.79 -20.84 8.03
C TRP A 123 36.01 -22.35 8.22
N ASP A 124 36.16 -22.81 9.46
CA ASP A 124 36.35 -24.21 9.83
C ASP A 124 35.04 -24.92 10.21
N ALA A 125 33.91 -24.21 10.16
CA ALA A 125 32.61 -24.71 10.61
C ALA A 125 32.14 -25.99 9.90
N HIS A 126 32.58 -26.24 8.66
CA HIS A 126 32.09 -27.38 7.86
C HIS A 126 33.14 -28.49 7.68
N LEU A 127 34.28 -28.43 8.36
CA LEU A 127 35.37 -29.38 8.12
C LEU A 127 34.91 -30.83 8.32
N CYS A 128 35.29 -31.67 7.37
CA CYS A 128 34.98 -33.10 7.36
C CYS A 128 33.51 -33.50 7.20
N LEU A 129 32.59 -32.56 6.93
CA LEU A 129 31.25 -32.91 6.47
C LEU A 129 31.29 -33.61 5.10
N PRO A 130 30.38 -34.55 4.83
CA PRO A 130 30.16 -35.05 3.47
C PRO A 130 29.72 -33.91 2.54
N CYS A 131 30.18 -33.94 1.29
CA CYS A 131 29.83 -32.92 0.30
C CYS A 131 29.72 -33.49 -1.11
N LEU A 132 28.99 -32.79 -1.97
CA LEU A 132 28.88 -33.01 -3.40
C LEU A 132 29.68 -31.96 -4.17
N ASP A 133 29.64 -30.70 -3.74
CA ASP A 133 30.40 -29.61 -4.33
C ASP A 133 30.88 -28.58 -3.28
N ASP A 134 31.68 -27.60 -3.73
CA ASP A 134 32.30 -26.60 -2.87
C ASP A 134 31.28 -25.76 -2.06
N GLY A 135 30.05 -25.61 -2.56
CA GLY A 135 28.98 -24.85 -1.91
C GLY A 135 28.48 -25.50 -0.62
N ASP A 136 28.52 -26.84 -0.54
CA ASP A 136 28.16 -27.59 0.67
C ASP A 136 29.11 -27.33 1.85
N CYS A 137 30.30 -26.79 1.56
CA CYS A 137 31.37 -26.56 2.54
C CYS A 137 31.42 -25.13 3.07
N GLY A 138 30.44 -24.31 2.69
CA GLY A 138 30.31 -22.90 3.08
C GLY A 138 30.40 -21.95 1.89
N ALA A 139 29.55 -20.92 1.90
CA ALA A 139 29.44 -19.92 0.83
C ALA A 139 30.52 -18.82 0.94
N PHE A 140 31.79 -19.20 0.99
CA PHE A 140 32.92 -18.26 1.04
C PHE A 140 34.11 -18.72 0.18
N ALA A 141 34.95 -17.76 -0.19
CA ALA A 141 36.14 -18.02 -0.99
C ALA A 141 37.15 -18.90 -0.21
N GLY A 142 37.35 -20.14 -0.68
CA GLY A 142 38.32 -21.08 -0.11
C GLY A 142 37.70 -22.32 0.51
N ALA A 143 36.38 -22.39 0.66
CA ALA A 143 35.64 -23.62 0.95
C ALA A 143 35.77 -24.61 -0.22
N ARG A 144 36.04 -25.88 0.06
CA ARG A 144 36.30 -26.90 -0.96
C ARG A 144 35.71 -28.24 -0.58
N CYS A 145 35.06 -28.90 -1.53
CA CYS A 145 34.74 -30.31 -1.46
C CYS A 145 35.87 -31.12 -2.10
N ALA A 146 36.62 -31.88 -1.29
CA ALA A 146 37.81 -32.60 -1.75
C ALA A 146 37.82 -34.06 -1.28
N SER A 147 38.58 -34.90 -1.98
CA SER A 147 38.79 -36.29 -1.55
C SER A 147 39.78 -36.36 -0.38
N LEU A 148 39.26 -36.65 0.82
CA LEU A 148 40.01 -36.91 2.05
C LEU A 148 39.80 -38.38 2.44
N GLY A 149 40.88 -39.15 2.54
CA GLY A 149 40.79 -40.60 2.83
C GLY A 149 39.97 -41.42 1.83
N GLY A 150 39.79 -40.93 0.60
CA GLY A 150 38.97 -41.58 -0.42
C GLY A 150 37.49 -41.20 -0.40
N GLU A 151 37.06 -40.32 0.50
CA GLU A 151 35.69 -39.82 0.62
C GLU A 151 35.62 -38.33 0.25
N ALA A 152 34.51 -37.89 -0.35
CA ALA A 152 34.28 -36.47 -0.61
C ALA A 152 33.91 -35.77 0.70
N ARG A 153 34.79 -34.87 1.16
CA ARG A 153 34.70 -34.21 2.46
C ARG A 153 35.03 -32.72 2.34
N CYS A 154 34.36 -31.93 3.13
CA CYS A 154 34.60 -30.51 3.22
C CYS A 154 35.96 -30.19 3.85
N THR A 155 36.66 -29.25 3.23
CA THR A 155 37.95 -28.74 3.62
C THR A 155 38.07 -27.28 3.17
N VAL A 156 39.17 -26.64 3.54
CA VAL A 156 39.46 -25.26 3.18
C VAL A 156 40.88 -25.14 2.63
N ALA A 157 41.11 -24.12 1.80
CA ALA A 157 42.46 -23.74 1.42
C ALA A 157 43.28 -23.30 2.64
N CYS A 158 44.59 -23.58 2.65
CA CYS A 158 45.42 -23.36 3.84
C CYS A 158 45.51 -21.91 4.32
N GLU A 159 45.34 -20.95 3.42
CA GLU A 159 45.45 -19.51 3.70
C GLU A 159 44.08 -18.87 3.98
N THR A 160 42.99 -19.65 3.92
CA THR A 160 41.64 -19.14 4.21
C THR A 160 41.59 -18.60 5.64
N GLY A 161 40.82 -17.52 5.86
CA GLY A 161 40.65 -16.92 7.19
C GLY A 161 41.92 -16.32 7.80
N GLY A 162 43.02 -16.20 7.05
CA GLY A 162 44.25 -15.50 7.48
C GLY A 162 44.99 -16.12 8.67
N ALA A 163 44.61 -17.31 9.13
CA ALA A 163 45.12 -17.94 10.35
C ALA A 163 45.95 -19.22 10.13
N GLY A 164 46.04 -19.72 8.89
CA GLY A 164 46.59 -21.06 8.63
C GLY A 164 45.63 -22.16 9.09
N CYS A 165 45.87 -23.43 8.73
CA CYS A 165 44.93 -24.51 9.05
C CYS A 165 44.54 -24.58 10.55
N PRO A 166 43.27 -24.88 10.86
CA PRO A 166 42.78 -24.92 12.23
C PRO A 166 43.47 -26.00 13.06
N GLY A 167 43.33 -25.90 14.38
CA GLY A 167 43.96 -26.82 15.33
C GLY A 167 43.68 -28.29 15.00
N GLY A 168 44.73 -29.11 14.96
CA GLY A 168 44.63 -30.53 14.59
C GLY A 168 44.69 -30.81 13.08
N TYR A 169 44.58 -29.79 12.22
CA TYR A 169 44.72 -29.94 10.77
C TYR A 169 46.12 -29.52 10.31
N VAL A 170 46.58 -30.12 9.21
CA VAL A 170 47.85 -29.80 8.55
C VAL A 170 47.61 -29.39 7.11
N CYS A 171 48.36 -28.39 6.65
CA CYS A 171 48.34 -28.00 5.24
C CYS A 171 49.06 -29.06 4.39
N ARG A 172 48.33 -29.68 3.46
CA ARG A 172 48.90 -30.62 2.47
C ARG A 172 48.21 -30.40 1.13
N ASP A 173 49.02 -30.23 0.08
CA ASP A 173 48.55 -29.94 -1.28
C ASP A 173 47.63 -28.70 -1.37
N GLY A 174 47.90 -27.70 -0.52
CA GLY A 174 47.15 -26.44 -0.47
C GLY A 174 45.81 -26.51 0.26
N LEU A 175 45.46 -27.64 0.86
CA LEU A 175 44.22 -27.86 1.62
C LEU A 175 44.49 -28.28 3.06
N CYS A 176 43.59 -27.90 3.97
CA CYS A 176 43.65 -28.31 5.36
C CYS A 176 43.07 -29.71 5.57
N ARG A 177 43.88 -30.64 6.06
CA ARG A 177 43.47 -32.03 6.24
C ARG A 177 43.89 -32.53 7.63
N PRO A 178 43.16 -33.48 8.24
CA PRO A 178 43.68 -34.16 9.43
C PRO A 178 45.03 -34.83 9.14
N PRO A 179 45.86 -35.12 10.16
CA PRO A 179 47.24 -35.55 9.95
C PRO A 179 47.38 -36.86 9.15
N GLY A 180 46.49 -37.82 9.39
CA GLY A 180 46.35 -39.08 8.64
C GLY A 180 45.72 -38.91 7.26
N GLY A 181 45.20 -37.73 6.93
CA GLY A 181 44.67 -37.37 5.61
C GLY A 181 43.24 -37.85 5.35
N SER A 182 42.56 -38.37 6.37
CA SER A 182 41.16 -38.77 6.35
C SER A 182 40.36 -38.07 7.45
N CYS A 183 39.05 -37.98 7.30
CA CYS A 183 38.14 -37.47 8.34
C CYS A 183 37.71 -38.53 9.35
N ARG A 184 38.34 -39.71 9.33
CA ARG A 184 38.10 -40.77 10.31
C ARG A 184 39.04 -40.54 11.48
N CYS A 185 38.53 -40.70 12.69
CA CYS A 185 39.34 -40.60 13.89
C CYS A 185 40.19 -41.87 14.04
N GLU A 186 41.48 -41.79 13.70
CA GLU A 186 42.44 -42.88 13.87
C GLU A 186 43.28 -42.71 15.15
N ALA A 187 43.87 -43.81 15.62
CA ALA A 187 44.70 -43.78 16.84
C ALA A 187 45.89 -42.82 16.68
N GLY A 188 46.13 -42.00 17.70
CA GLY A 188 47.17 -40.96 17.71
C GLY A 188 46.77 -39.63 17.07
N GLU A 189 45.52 -39.47 16.62
CA GLU A 189 45.03 -38.23 16.03
C GLU A 189 44.23 -37.38 17.02
N PHE A 190 44.32 -36.05 16.86
CA PHE A 190 43.65 -35.05 17.71
C PHE A 190 43.16 -33.91 16.83
N PHE A 191 41.87 -33.86 16.53
CA PHE A 191 41.25 -32.83 15.69
C PHE A 191 39.73 -32.77 15.91
N THR A 192 39.11 -31.67 15.50
CA THR A 192 37.64 -31.51 15.52
C THR A 192 37.07 -31.76 14.13
N VAL A 193 35.93 -32.42 14.05
CA VAL A 193 35.13 -32.55 12.83
C VAL A 193 33.77 -31.90 13.04
N SER A 194 33.20 -31.42 11.95
CA SER A 194 31.82 -30.94 11.93
C SER A 194 30.87 -32.09 11.63
N CYS A 195 29.65 -31.98 12.15
CA CYS A 195 28.61 -33.00 12.02
C CYS A 195 27.23 -32.35 12.02
N ASN A 196 26.25 -32.99 11.38
CA ASN A 196 24.88 -32.51 11.36
C ASN A 196 24.09 -33.17 12.49
N LEU A 197 23.36 -32.36 13.25
CA LEU A 197 22.33 -32.76 14.20
C LEU A 197 20.97 -32.54 13.55
N GLU A 198 20.20 -33.61 13.36
CA GLU A 198 18.83 -33.50 12.85
C GLU A 198 17.94 -32.81 13.90
N GLN A 199 17.30 -31.71 13.49
CA GLN A 199 16.32 -31.00 14.29
C GLN A 199 14.93 -31.65 14.20
N PRO A 200 14.05 -31.45 15.20
CA PRO A 200 12.68 -31.97 15.19
C PRO A 200 11.83 -31.50 14.01
N ASP A 201 12.14 -30.35 13.42
CA ASP A 201 11.46 -29.78 12.27
C ASP A 201 12.01 -30.28 10.92
N GLY A 202 13.03 -31.15 10.95
CA GLY A 202 13.70 -31.71 9.77
C GLY A 202 14.78 -30.81 9.17
N THR A 203 15.18 -29.74 9.86
CA THR A 203 16.37 -28.95 9.50
C THR A 203 17.64 -29.58 10.07
N ASP A 204 18.79 -29.34 9.44
CA ASP A 204 20.09 -29.78 9.95
C ASP A 204 20.74 -28.63 10.72
N CYS A 205 21.12 -28.89 11.97
CA CYS A 205 21.93 -27.99 12.77
C CYS A 205 23.40 -28.43 12.78
N LEU A 206 24.32 -27.47 12.77
CA LEU A 206 25.74 -27.74 12.63
C LEU A 206 26.40 -27.91 13.99
N GLY A 207 26.71 -29.14 14.37
CA GLY A 207 27.47 -29.47 15.57
C GLY A 207 28.94 -29.80 15.28
N THR A 208 29.67 -30.09 16.35
CA THR A 208 31.05 -30.55 16.30
C THR A 208 31.24 -31.85 17.09
N ALA A 209 32.22 -32.65 16.67
CA ALA A 209 32.70 -33.82 17.38
C ALA A 209 34.23 -33.79 17.47
N VAL A 210 34.77 -34.20 18.62
CA VAL A 210 36.20 -34.17 18.91
C VAL A 210 36.77 -35.57 18.74
N CYS A 211 37.81 -35.70 17.92
CA CYS A 211 38.65 -36.89 17.85
C CYS A 211 39.78 -36.77 18.90
N ASP A 212 39.84 -37.73 19.82
CA ASP A 212 40.85 -37.84 20.86
C ASP A 212 41.46 -39.26 20.86
N ASP A 213 42.68 -39.39 20.33
CA ASP A 213 43.43 -40.66 20.25
C ASP A 213 42.65 -41.83 19.61
N GLY A 214 41.87 -41.55 18.57
CA GLY A 214 41.06 -42.56 17.86
C GLY A 214 39.65 -42.76 18.42
N GLU A 215 39.26 -42.03 19.46
CA GLU A 215 37.89 -41.97 19.97
C GLU A 215 37.20 -40.69 19.47
N LEU A 216 36.12 -40.82 18.69
CA LEU A 216 35.31 -39.69 18.24
C LEU A 216 34.16 -39.48 19.21
N SER A 217 34.04 -38.27 19.76
CA SER A 217 32.92 -37.91 20.64
C SER A 217 31.57 -37.96 19.91
N GLU A 218 30.49 -37.90 20.68
CA GLU A 218 29.17 -37.60 20.11
C GLU A 218 29.17 -36.19 19.50
N CYS A 219 28.31 -35.99 18.50
CA CYS A 219 28.09 -34.69 17.90
C CYS A 219 27.33 -33.80 18.88
N ALA A 220 27.81 -32.59 19.12
CA ALA A 220 27.17 -31.62 20.00
C ALA A 220 27.26 -30.20 19.42
N GLY A 221 26.22 -29.41 19.65
CA GLY A 221 26.24 -27.96 19.42
C GLY A 221 27.14 -27.24 20.43
N THR A 222 27.37 -25.94 20.20
CA THR A 222 28.12 -25.05 21.09
C THR A 222 27.18 -24.04 21.75
N ASP A 223 27.63 -23.36 22.81
CA ASP A 223 26.85 -22.26 23.41
C ASP A 223 26.46 -21.23 22.36
N GLU A 224 25.26 -20.63 22.50
CA GLU A 224 24.77 -19.59 21.59
C GLU A 224 25.68 -18.37 21.59
N ILE A 225 26.03 -17.95 20.38
CA ILE A 225 26.61 -16.64 20.09
C ILE A 225 25.62 -15.89 19.20
N CYS A 226 25.63 -14.56 19.24
CA CYS A 226 24.72 -13.77 18.43
C CYS A 226 25.20 -13.76 16.96
N ASP A 227 24.93 -14.83 16.20
CA ASP A 227 25.35 -14.92 14.79
C ASP A 227 24.17 -15.17 13.83
N GLY A 228 22.95 -15.24 14.37
CA GLY A 228 21.73 -15.53 13.62
C GLY A 228 21.55 -17.01 13.31
N ARG A 229 22.23 -17.92 14.02
CA ARG A 229 22.14 -19.37 13.88
C ARG A 229 21.80 -20.00 15.23
N ASP A 230 21.24 -21.21 15.15
CA ASP A 230 21.07 -22.09 16.31
C ASP A 230 22.40 -22.83 16.49
N ASN A 231 23.26 -22.39 17.41
CA ASN A 231 24.58 -22.99 17.62
C ASN A 231 24.50 -24.23 18.51
N ASN A 232 23.58 -24.25 19.47
CA ASN A 232 23.43 -25.31 20.44
C ASN A 232 22.46 -26.42 19.98
N CYS A 233 21.79 -26.19 18.85
CA CYS A 233 20.89 -27.12 18.20
C CYS A 233 19.63 -27.43 19.02
N ASP A 234 19.04 -26.43 19.69
CA ASP A 234 17.80 -26.59 20.47
C ASP A 234 16.50 -26.20 19.73
N GLY A 235 16.65 -25.72 18.48
CA GLY A 235 15.55 -25.27 17.62
C GLY A 235 15.19 -23.80 17.81
N ARG A 236 15.97 -23.04 18.58
CA ARG A 236 15.87 -21.59 18.74
C ARG A 236 17.17 -20.96 18.25
N THR A 237 17.08 -19.70 17.84
CA THR A 237 18.20 -18.99 17.24
C THR A 237 18.55 -17.82 18.13
N ASP A 238 19.80 -17.74 18.57
CA ASP A 238 20.32 -16.71 19.46
C ASP A 238 19.49 -16.57 20.75
N GLU A 239 19.02 -17.65 21.35
CA GLU A 239 18.23 -17.56 22.58
C GLU A 239 19.09 -17.04 23.74
N GLY A 240 18.59 -15.98 24.38
CA GLY A 240 19.36 -15.17 25.33
C GLY A 240 19.70 -13.78 24.81
N TYR A 241 19.70 -13.58 23.48
CA TYR A 241 19.81 -12.26 22.84
C TYR A 241 18.45 -11.76 22.34
N ARG A 242 17.57 -12.69 21.92
CA ARG A 242 16.23 -12.38 21.39
C ARG A 242 15.11 -12.56 22.42
N ASP A 243 14.13 -11.66 22.40
CA ASP A 243 12.93 -11.74 23.22
C ASP A 243 11.88 -12.72 22.66
N GLU A 244 10.71 -12.78 23.31
CA GLU A 244 9.59 -13.64 22.87
C GLU A 244 9.04 -13.30 21.48
N ARG A 245 9.34 -12.10 20.96
CA ARG A 245 8.95 -11.64 19.61
C ARG A 245 10.03 -11.95 18.58
N GLY A 246 11.17 -12.51 19.00
CA GLY A 246 12.32 -12.80 18.16
C GLY A 246 13.19 -11.57 17.89
N GLN A 247 13.03 -10.49 18.65
CA GLN A 247 13.77 -9.24 18.48
C GLN A 247 14.96 -9.19 19.40
N TYR A 248 16.10 -8.69 18.91
CA TYR A 248 17.32 -8.59 19.70
C TYR A 248 17.24 -7.45 20.73
N SER A 249 16.63 -7.71 21.88
CA SER A 249 16.40 -6.70 22.93
C SER A 249 16.88 -7.11 24.32
N LEU A 250 17.35 -8.35 24.49
CA LEU A 250 17.73 -8.87 25.81
C LEU A 250 19.17 -8.51 26.21
N ASP A 251 20.02 -8.16 25.24
CA ASP A 251 21.43 -7.85 25.46
C ASP A 251 21.78 -6.48 24.86
N PRO A 252 22.23 -5.49 25.67
CA PRO A 252 22.64 -4.19 25.17
C PRO A 252 23.88 -4.22 24.26
N HIS A 253 24.64 -5.32 24.22
CA HIS A 253 25.76 -5.51 23.30
C HIS A 253 25.33 -6.01 21.91
N ASN A 254 24.05 -6.35 21.74
CA ASN A 254 23.48 -6.93 20.52
C ASN A 254 22.10 -6.31 20.22
N CYS A 255 21.94 -5.00 20.42
CA CYS A 255 20.62 -4.35 20.35
C CYS A 255 20.10 -4.17 18.92
N GLY A 256 18.90 -4.67 18.61
CA GLY A 256 18.30 -4.62 17.27
C GLY A 256 18.93 -5.58 16.27
N ALA A 257 20.23 -5.83 16.40
CA ALA A 257 20.99 -6.81 15.66
C ALA A 257 22.26 -7.19 16.43
N CYS A 258 22.81 -8.36 16.09
CA CYS A 258 24.08 -8.80 16.62
C CYS A 258 25.23 -7.81 16.33
N GLY A 259 26.07 -7.57 17.34
CA GLY A 259 27.21 -6.65 17.29
C GLY A 259 26.87 -5.17 17.53
N VAL A 260 25.59 -4.81 17.67
CA VAL A 260 25.19 -3.44 18.00
C VAL A 260 25.32 -3.21 19.51
N ASP A 261 26.43 -2.59 19.91
CA ASP A 261 26.76 -2.35 21.31
C ASP A 261 26.39 -0.94 21.77
N CYS A 262 25.30 -0.82 22.53
CA CYS A 262 24.85 0.45 23.10
C CYS A 262 25.83 1.01 24.13
N SER A 263 26.66 0.17 24.77
CA SER A 263 27.67 0.62 25.73
C SER A 263 28.94 1.16 25.07
N ALA A 264 29.12 0.97 23.76
CA ALA A 264 30.29 1.45 23.04
C ALA A 264 30.37 2.98 22.95
N THR A 265 29.22 3.66 23.02
CA THR A 265 29.12 5.12 22.99
C THR A 265 28.93 5.65 24.41
N VAL A 266 29.93 6.40 24.91
CA VAL A 266 29.83 7.09 26.20
C VAL A 266 29.41 8.52 25.96
N LEU A 267 28.19 8.88 26.41
CA LEU A 267 27.68 10.24 26.30
C LEU A 267 27.94 11.03 27.59
N PRO A 268 28.11 12.37 27.50
CA PRO A 268 28.29 13.20 28.70
C PRO A 268 27.09 13.19 29.65
N ASP A 269 25.89 13.02 29.09
CA ASP A 269 24.61 13.26 29.77
C ASP A 269 23.77 12.00 30.02
N GLY A 270 24.27 10.80 29.70
CA GLY A 270 23.55 9.54 29.98
C GLY A 270 24.22 8.28 29.43
N ASP A 271 23.79 7.12 29.91
CA ASP A 271 24.12 5.82 29.30
C ASP A 271 23.09 5.51 28.19
N LEU A 272 23.43 4.64 27.24
CA LEU A 272 22.48 4.10 26.28
C LEU A 272 22.03 2.70 26.70
N VAL A 273 20.77 2.38 26.43
CA VAL A 273 20.19 1.05 26.63
C VAL A 273 19.52 0.56 25.36
N CYS A 274 19.25 -0.74 25.30
CA CYS A 274 18.45 -1.30 24.21
C CYS A 274 16.96 -1.06 24.45
N GLY A 275 16.30 -0.36 23.54
CA GLY A 275 14.89 0.02 23.68
C GLY A 275 14.30 0.66 22.42
N GLY A 276 13.28 1.51 22.59
CA GLY A 276 12.48 2.07 21.49
C GLY A 276 11.40 1.10 21.01
N ASP A 277 11.12 1.11 19.70
CA ASP A 277 10.12 0.25 19.08
C ASP A 277 10.35 -1.24 19.46
N PRO A 278 9.37 -1.94 20.07
CA PRO A 278 9.52 -3.32 20.52
C PRO A 278 9.72 -4.33 19.38
N TYR A 279 9.43 -3.95 18.14
CA TYR A 279 9.67 -4.73 16.92
C TYR A 279 10.88 -4.24 16.11
N GLY A 280 11.54 -3.18 16.57
CA GLY A 280 12.74 -2.60 15.98
C GLY A 280 13.63 -1.95 17.04
N PRO A 281 14.10 -2.72 18.04
CA PRO A 281 14.84 -2.15 19.15
C PRO A 281 16.15 -1.54 18.66
N ARG A 282 16.57 -0.46 19.32
CA ARG A 282 17.80 0.28 19.00
C ARG A 282 18.41 0.84 20.28
N CYS A 283 19.62 1.38 20.16
CA CYS A 283 20.22 2.10 21.27
C CYS A 283 19.48 3.42 21.49
N VAL A 284 18.86 3.56 22.65
CA VAL A 284 18.11 4.75 23.08
C VAL A 284 18.72 5.31 24.36
N LEU A 285 18.47 6.59 24.64
CA LEU A 285 18.97 7.21 25.86
C LEU A 285 18.32 6.57 27.09
N LEU A 286 19.15 6.16 28.07
CA LEU A 286 18.65 5.72 29.36
C LEU A 286 18.20 6.92 30.17
N CYS A 287 16.90 7.17 30.14
CA CYS A 287 16.28 8.15 31.01
C CYS A 287 16.24 7.61 32.44
N ALA A 288 16.97 8.26 33.36
CA ALA A 288 17.22 7.78 34.71
C ALA A 288 15.95 7.47 35.53
N GLU A 289 14.83 8.09 35.16
CA GLU A 289 13.52 7.93 35.78
C GLU A 289 12.85 6.60 35.42
N THR A 290 13.34 5.87 34.41
CA THR A 290 12.74 4.60 33.93
C THR A 290 13.31 3.34 34.59
N LEU A 291 14.31 3.48 35.48
CA LEU A 291 15.03 2.35 36.07
C LEU A 291 14.17 1.47 37.00
N ASP A 292 13.07 1.99 37.53
CA ASP A 292 12.04 1.25 38.27
C ASP A 292 10.79 0.91 37.43
N GLY A 293 10.92 1.04 36.10
CA GLY A 293 9.87 0.82 35.11
C GLY A 293 9.07 2.10 34.83
N ILE A 294 8.53 2.24 33.62
CA ILE A 294 7.83 3.44 33.16
C ILE A 294 6.62 3.76 34.05
N GLN A 295 6.61 4.97 34.62
CA GLN A 295 5.54 5.54 35.43
C GLN A 295 5.03 6.85 34.81
N VAL A 296 3.81 7.22 35.19
CA VAL A 296 3.26 8.55 34.85
C VAL A 296 4.11 9.65 35.46
N GLY A 297 4.56 10.57 34.62
CA GLY A 297 5.43 11.69 34.96
C GLY A 297 6.91 11.48 34.62
N ASP A 298 7.30 10.27 34.20
CA ASP A 298 8.67 10.00 33.77
C ASP A 298 8.97 10.67 32.44
N HIS A 299 10.24 11.00 32.23
CA HIS A 299 10.74 11.50 30.95
C HIS A 299 11.34 10.37 30.09
N LEU A 300 10.93 10.29 28.83
CA LEU A 300 11.42 9.36 27.80
C LEU A 300 12.03 10.12 26.61
N ASP A 301 13.01 9.50 25.96
CA ASP A 301 13.57 9.90 24.65
C ASP A 301 12.65 9.30 23.58
N ALA A 302 11.61 10.03 23.21
CA ALA A 302 10.55 9.52 22.33
C ALA A 302 10.84 9.81 20.85
N ASP A 303 11.55 10.90 20.55
CA ASP A 303 11.98 11.18 19.18
C ASP A 303 13.27 10.44 18.78
N LEU A 304 13.90 9.75 19.74
CA LEU A 304 15.11 8.93 19.57
C LEU A 304 16.33 9.78 19.19
N ILE A 305 16.27 11.09 19.42
CA ILE A 305 17.35 12.03 19.18
C ILE A 305 18.11 12.24 20.49
N ILE A 306 19.01 11.30 20.76
CA ILE A 306 19.96 11.30 21.90
C ILE A 306 20.48 12.69 22.32
N GLY A 307 20.73 13.59 21.36
CA GLY A 307 21.29 14.93 21.60
C GLY A 307 20.35 15.95 22.24
N ASN A 308 19.04 15.73 22.28
CA ASN A 308 18.09 16.65 22.93
C ASN A 308 17.63 16.17 24.32
N GLY A 309 17.93 14.92 24.68
CA GLY A 309 17.77 14.38 26.04
C GLY A 309 16.54 13.48 26.17
N CYS A 310 15.88 13.55 27.32
CA CYS A 310 14.60 12.88 27.59
C CYS A 310 13.52 13.96 27.63
N GLU A 311 12.76 14.09 26.55
CA GLU A 311 11.86 15.22 26.28
C GLU A 311 10.37 14.86 26.44
N CYS A 312 10.02 13.59 26.36
CA CYS A 312 8.64 13.12 26.42
C CYS A 312 8.18 12.84 27.84
N THR A 313 7.15 13.53 28.32
CA THR A 313 6.60 13.28 29.66
C THR A 313 5.45 12.31 29.57
N VAL A 314 5.59 11.13 30.19
CA VAL A 314 4.55 10.11 30.23
C VAL A 314 3.29 10.65 30.91
N GLY A 315 2.23 10.87 30.14
CA GLY A 315 0.94 11.37 30.61
C GLY A 315 0.03 10.26 31.13
N ASN A 316 0.11 9.08 30.52
CA ASN A 316 -0.64 7.87 30.88
C ASN A 316 0.16 6.62 30.48
N LEU A 317 -0.16 5.45 31.04
CA LEU A 317 0.44 4.16 30.64
C LEU A 317 -0.48 3.34 29.75
N VAL A 318 -1.66 3.88 29.45
CA VAL A 318 -2.63 3.28 28.56
C VAL A 318 -2.84 4.28 27.46
N ASP A 319 -2.31 3.96 26.29
CA ASP A 319 -2.56 4.73 25.08
C ASP A 319 -3.69 4.11 24.24
N GLU A 320 -4.72 4.90 24.01
CA GLU A 320 -5.90 4.50 23.23
C GLU A 320 -5.97 5.40 22.00
N ALA A 321 -6.31 4.82 20.84
CA ALA A 321 -6.37 5.55 19.58
C ALA A 321 -7.02 6.96 19.68
N GLY A 322 -6.24 7.97 19.32
CA GLY A 322 -6.59 9.38 19.28
C GLY A 322 -6.22 10.13 20.57
N PRO A 323 -6.81 11.32 20.82
CA PRO A 323 -7.96 11.91 20.14
C PRO A 323 -7.62 12.59 18.81
N VAL A 324 -8.65 12.79 17.98
CA VAL A 324 -8.51 13.58 16.74
C VAL A 324 -8.10 15.02 17.05
N HIS A 325 -7.24 15.59 16.20
CA HIS A 325 -6.60 16.90 16.34
C HIS A 325 -5.48 16.96 17.39
N ALA A 326 -4.94 15.82 17.80
CA ALA A 326 -3.75 15.75 18.67
C ALA A 326 -2.49 15.38 17.88
N ALA A 327 -1.33 15.70 18.45
CA ALA A 327 -0.02 15.39 17.90
C ALA A 327 1.04 15.36 19.01
N GLY A 328 2.14 14.66 18.77
CA GLY A 328 3.21 14.45 19.76
C GLY A 328 2.65 13.87 21.06
N GLN A 329 3.07 14.42 22.19
CA GLN A 329 2.73 13.92 23.54
C GLN A 329 1.24 14.01 23.91
N ASP A 330 0.47 14.82 23.19
CA ASP A 330 -0.99 14.89 23.39
C ASP A 330 -1.71 13.73 22.69
N LEU A 331 -1.01 13.01 21.81
CA LEU A 331 -1.49 11.86 21.06
C LEU A 331 -0.82 10.58 21.58
N ASP A 332 0.51 10.53 21.59
CA ASP A 332 1.33 9.46 22.18
C ASP A 332 1.54 9.78 23.67
N VAL A 333 0.64 9.27 24.51
CA VAL A 333 0.61 9.63 25.94
C VAL A 333 1.52 8.77 26.82
N ASP A 334 1.96 7.62 26.33
CA ASP A 334 2.91 6.75 27.00
C ASP A 334 4.35 6.86 26.45
N CYS A 335 4.55 7.73 25.45
CA CYS A 335 5.82 8.11 24.85
C CYS A 335 6.56 6.92 24.22
N ASP A 336 5.82 5.97 23.64
CA ASP A 336 6.39 4.77 23.03
C ASP A 336 6.72 4.92 21.53
N GLY A 337 6.42 6.09 20.96
CA GLY A 337 6.79 6.51 19.62
C GLY A 337 5.64 6.48 18.61
N ALA A 338 4.42 6.13 19.03
CA ALA A 338 3.22 6.24 18.21
C ALA A 338 1.95 6.38 19.05
N ASP A 339 0.82 6.62 18.39
CA ASP A 339 -0.49 6.48 19.04
C ASP A 339 -0.86 5.00 19.21
N GLY A 340 -1.46 4.69 20.36
CA GLY A 340 -1.99 3.39 20.74
C GLY A 340 -0.94 2.44 21.31
N ASP A 341 -1.40 1.33 21.90
CA ASP A 341 -0.53 0.29 22.45
C ASP A 341 0.28 -0.40 21.33
N VAL A 342 1.51 0.07 21.05
CA VAL A 342 2.36 -0.41 19.95
C VAL A 342 2.54 -1.94 19.99
N PRO A 343 2.83 -2.58 21.14
CA PRO A 343 2.88 -4.04 21.23
C PRO A 343 1.61 -4.77 20.79
N ASN A 344 0.44 -4.17 20.98
CA ASN A 344 -0.87 -4.75 20.69
C ASN A 344 -1.60 -4.06 19.53
N SER A 345 -0.87 -3.44 18.60
CA SER A 345 -1.41 -2.74 17.45
C SER A 345 -0.66 -3.07 16.16
N LEU A 346 -1.24 -2.71 15.01
CA LEU A 346 -0.62 -2.83 13.70
C LEU A 346 -0.62 -1.47 12.99
N TYR A 347 0.48 -1.16 12.32
CA TYR A 347 0.70 0.12 11.65
C TYR A 347 0.86 -0.10 10.15
N VAL A 348 0.23 0.77 9.35
CA VAL A 348 0.17 0.69 7.89
C VAL A 348 0.55 2.03 7.29
N ALA A 349 1.51 2.04 6.35
CA ALA A 349 1.94 3.23 5.63
C ALA A 349 2.20 2.91 4.14
N PRO A 350 2.05 3.86 3.20
CA PRO A 350 2.21 3.59 1.77
C PRO A 350 3.61 3.14 1.35
N ASP A 351 4.62 3.55 2.12
CA ASP A 351 6.04 3.23 1.98
C ASP A 351 6.48 1.99 2.79
N GLY A 352 5.54 1.32 3.46
CA GLY A 352 5.78 0.08 4.18
C GLY A 352 6.01 -1.15 3.29
N ASP A 353 6.20 -2.30 3.92
CA ASP A 353 6.29 -3.62 3.27
C ASP A 353 5.36 -4.61 3.99
N ASP A 354 4.58 -5.39 3.25
CA ASP A 354 3.71 -6.41 3.84
C ASP A 354 4.52 -7.57 4.47
N ALA A 355 5.83 -7.67 4.23
CA ALA A 355 6.73 -8.57 4.95
C ALA A 355 7.13 -8.07 6.35
N ASN A 356 6.91 -6.78 6.65
CA ASN A 356 7.29 -6.18 7.92
C ASN A 356 6.44 -6.72 9.09
N PRO A 357 6.89 -6.55 10.35
CA PRO A 357 6.09 -6.90 11.52
C PRO A 357 4.80 -6.07 11.64
N GLY A 358 4.77 -4.85 11.11
CA GLY A 358 3.65 -3.92 11.21
C GLY A 358 3.73 -3.03 12.44
N SER A 359 4.93 -2.52 12.76
CA SER A 359 5.20 -1.55 13.82
C SER A 359 5.31 -0.13 13.27
N PRO A 360 5.35 0.92 14.10
CA PRO A 360 5.52 2.30 13.63
C PRO A 360 6.79 2.48 12.77
N LEU A 361 7.90 1.85 13.15
CA LEU A 361 9.15 1.91 12.40
C LEU A 361 9.15 1.03 11.14
N TYR A 362 8.49 -0.13 11.21
CA TYR A 362 8.38 -1.08 10.11
C TYR A 362 6.91 -1.34 9.79
N PRO A 363 6.21 -0.38 9.17
CA PRO A 363 4.79 -0.50 8.91
C PRO A 363 4.53 -1.49 7.77
N LEU A 364 3.33 -2.05 7.75
CA LEU A 364 2.79 -2.81 6.62
C LEU A 364 2.49 -1.85 5.47
N ARG A 365 2.47 -2.38 4.24
CA ARG A 365 2.17 -1.58 3.06
C ARG A 365 0.67 -1.43 2.78
N THR A 366 -0.09 -2.48 3.04
CA THR A 366 -1.51 -2.58 2.67
C THR A 366 -2.43 -2.63 3.88
N ILE A 367 -3.60 -1.97 3.79
CA ILE A 367 -4.62 -2.02 4.85
C ILE A 367 -5.21 -3.43 4.91
N GLY A 368 -5.38 -4.08 3.75
CA GLY A 368 -5.88 -5.46 3.68
C GLY A 368 -5.02 -6.44 4.50
N GLU A 369 -3.69 -6.31 4.45
CA GLU A 369 -2.79 -7.16 5.24
C GLU A 369 -2.89 -6.84 6.74
N GLY A 370 -2.92 -5.55 7.12
CA GLY A 370 -3.13 -5.14 8.51
C GLY A 370 -4.42 -5.69 9.10
N VAL A 371 -5.53 -5.54 8.39
CA VAL A 371 -6.85 -6.05 8.80
C VAL A 371 -6.87 -7.58 8.88
N ARG A 372 -6.21 -8.28 7.95
CA ARG A 372 -6.10 -9.74 7.98
C ARG A 372 -5.35 -10.21 9.24
N ARG A 373 -4.18 -9.62 9.53
CA ARG A 373 -3.38 -9.95 10.72
C ARG A 373 -4.11 -9.60 12.01
N ALA A 374 -4.75 -8.44 12.08
CA ALA A 374 -5.57 -8.05 13.22
C ALA A 374 -6.66 -9.10 13.50
N ALA A 375 -7.39 -9.52 12.47
CA ALA A 375 -8.43 -10.54 12.60
C ALA A 375 -7.91 -11.91 13.06
N GLU A 376 -6.76 -12.35 12.54
CA GLU A 376 -6.11 -13.60 12.97
C GLU A 376 -5.62 -13.52 14.41
N SER A 377 -5.13 -12.36 14.84
CA SER A 377 -4.63 -12.13 16.20
C SER A 377 -5.71 -12.24 17.28
N LEU A 378 -7.00 -12.02 16.93
CA LEU A 378 -8.12 -12.01 17.89
C LEU A 378 -8.29 -13.35 18.61
N ALA A 379 -7.81 -14.44 18.02
CA ALA A 379 -7.84 -15.78 18.62
C ALA A 379 -6.58 -16.12 19.43
N SER A 380 -5.58 -15.23 19.46
CA SER A 380 -4.30 -15.44 20.13
C SER A 380 -4.32 -15.00 21.59
N ALA A 381 -3.22 -15.26 22.32
CA ALA A 381 -3.07 -14.83 23.71
C ALA A 381 -2.77 -13.31 23.86
N ARG A 382 -2.33 -12.65 22.78
CA ARG A 382 -2.01 -11.22 22.72
C ARG A 382 -2.66 -10.63 21.46
N PRO A 383 -3.97 -10.32 21.51
CA PRO A 383 -4.69 -9.81 20.34
C PRO A 383 -4.18 -8.41 19.96
N THR A 384 -4.09 -8.15 18.66
CA THR A 384 -3.73 -6.85 18.06
C THR A 384 -4.92 -6.30 17.23
N PRO A 385 -6.02 -5.90 17.89
CA PRO A 385 -7.26 -5.53 17.20
C PRO A 385 -7.19 -4.19 16.46
N ASP A 386 -6.26 -3.30 16.83
CA ASP A 386 -6.14 -1.96 16.26
C ASP A 386 -5.20 -1.93 15.05
N VAL A 387 -5.65 -1.24 14.01
CA VAL A 387 -4.91 -1.00 12.77
C VAL A 387 -4.86 0.50 12.52
N PHE A 388 -3.70 1.11 12.71
CA PHE A 388 -3.40 2.52 12.49
C PHE A 388 -2.89 2.72 11.06
N VAL A 389 -3.48 3.66 10.34
CA VAL A 389 -3.21 3.86 8.92
C VAL A 389 -2.79 5.30 8.65
N ALA A 390 -1.57 5.44 8.14
CA ALA A 390 -1.03 6.72 7.74
C ALA A 390 -1.74 7.30 6.51
N ALA A 391 -1.50 8.59 6.27
CA ALA A 391 -1.99 9.30 5.12
C ALA A 391 -1.43 8.70 3.83
N GLY A 392 -2.29 8.53 2.84
CA GLY A 392 -1.90 7.86 1.61
C GLY A 392 -3.09 7.42 0.77
N THR A 393 -2.79 6.91 -0.43
CA THR A 393 -3.81 6.31 -1.30
C THR A 393 -3.60 4.81 -1.39
N TYR A 394 -4.59 4.06 -0.95
CA TYR A 394 -4.59 2.60 -0.90
C TYR A 394 -5.58 2.08 -1.95
N ALA A 395 -5.05 1.48 -3.02
CA ALA A 395 -5.84 0.95 -4.13
C ALA A 395 -6.26 -0.51 -3.88
N GLU A 396 -7.24 -0.71 -3.02
CA GLU A 396 -7.68 -2.04 -2.57
C GLU A 396 -9.15 -2.07 -2.14
N VAL A 397 -9.64 -3.26 -1.80
CA VAL A 397 -10.94 -3.45 -1.14
C VAL A 397 -10.67 -3.84 0.30
N VAL A 398 -11.05 -2.97 1.24
CA VAL A 398 -10.88 -3.21 2.66
C VAL A 398 -12.11 -3.94 3.20
N ARG A 399 -11.92 -5.17 3.64
CA ARG A 399 -12.95 -6.04 4.22
C ARG A 399 -12.72 -6.13 5.73
N VAL A 400 -13.49 -5.41 6.54
CA VAL A 400 -13.28 -5.34 8.00
C VAL A 400 -14.13 -6.40 8.71
N PRO A 401 -13.51 -7.41 9.35
CA PRO A 401 -14.21 -8.43 10.13
C PRO A 401 -14.72 -7.89 11.48
N ASP A 402 -15.53 -8.69 12.17
CA ASP A 402 -15.92 -8.40 13.55
C ASP A 402 -14.70 -8.34 14.48
N GLY A 403 -14.65 -7.32 15.34
CA GLY A 403 -13.62 -7.17 16.38
C GLY A 403 -12.35 -6.45 15.95
N VAL A 404 -12.23 -6.08 14.67
CA VAL A 404 -11.12 -5.27 14.16
C VAL A 404 -11.47 -3.77 14.24
N ARG A 405 -10.49 -2.96 14.63
CA ARG A 405 -10.60 -1.51 14.79
C ARG A 405 -9.62 -0.83 13.83
N LEU A 406 -10.13 -0.06 12.88
CA LEU A 406 -9.38 0.55 11.80
C LEU A 406 -9.41 2.08 11.94
N HIS A 407 -8.24 2.68 12.09
CA HIS A 407 -8.04 4.10 12.38
C HIS A 407 -7.19 4.74 11.30
N GLY A 408 -7.78 5.59 10.46
CA GLY A 408 -7.09 6.42 9.48
C GLY A 408 -6.92 7.86 9.97
N GLY A 409 -6.18 8.65 9.21
CA GLY A 409 -5.95 10.07 9.53
C GLY A 409 -4.60 10.36 10.16
N TYR A 410 -3.68 9.40 10.17
CA TYR A 410 -2.37 9.55 10.80
C TYR A 410 -1.35 10.17 9.87
N ARG A 411 -0.44 10.99 10.41
CA ARG A 411 0.81 11.34 9.75
C ARG A 411 1.68 10.07 9.61
N ASN A 412 2.63 10.05 8.67
CA ASN A 412 3.48 8.88 8.41
C ASN A 412 4.35 8.44 9.61
N ASP A 413 4.61 9.34 10.57
CA ASP A 413 5.31 9.02 11.82
C ASP A 413 4.35 8.59 12.94
N PHE A 414 3.05 8.49 12.68
CA PHE A 414 1.99 8.15 13.63
C PHE A 414 1.83 9.09 14.84
N LEU A 415 2.65 10.14 14.94
CA LEU A 415 2.64 11.15 16.00
C LEU A 415 1.75 12.37 15.66
N GLY A 416 0.75 12.19 14.81
CA GLY A 416 -0.22 13.24 14.49
C GLY A 416 -1.48 12.68 13.87
N LEU A 417 -2.63 13.05 14.43
CA LEU A 417 -3.95 12.59 13.99
C LEU A 417 -4.83 13.77 13.56
N GLU A 418 -5.03 13.91 12.26
CA GLU A 418 -5.86 14.95 11.66
C GLU A 418 -6.49 14.41 10.37
N PRO A 419 -7.63 13.71 10.45
CA PRO A 419 -8.26 13.06 9.29
C PRO A 419 -8.56 13.99 8.10
N ASP A 420 -8.72 15.29 8.33
CA ASP A 420 -8.97 16.27 7.27
C ASP A 420 -7.67 16.81 6.62
N ALA A 421 -6.49 16.57 7.21
CA ALA A 421 -5.19 16.97 6.66
C ALA A 421 -4.33 15.78 6.22
N PHE A 422 -4.33 14.72 7.01
CA PHE A 422 -3.60 13.48 6.78
C PHE A 422 -4.53 12.45 6.13
N ILE A 423 -4.90 12.69 4.88
CA ILE A 423 -5.94 11.94 4.19
C ILE A 423 -5.54 10.47 3.98
N THR A 424 -6.22 9.55 4.66
CA THR A 424 -6.18 8.10 4.36
C THR A 424 -7.26 7.77 3.33
N GLN A 425 -6.88 7.67 2.06
CA GLN A 425 -7.81 7.41 0.96
C GLN A 425 -7.79 5.94 0.53
N VAL A 426 -8.95 5.28 0.56
CA VAL A 426 -9.13 3.92 0.04
C VAL A 426 -9.92 3.98 -1.26
N VAL A 427 -9.33 3.46 -2.34
CA VAL A 427 -9.94 3.46 -3.68
C VAL A 427 -10.14 2.03 -4.15
N ALA A 428 -11.38 1.65 -4.43
CA ALA A 428 -11.68 0.35 -4.99
C ALA A 428 -11.03 0.20 -6.38
N PRO A 429 -10.30 -0.90 -6.64
CA PRO A 429 -9.83 -1.23 -7.98
C PRO A 429 -10.98 -1.39 -8.97
N GLU A 430 -10.76 -1.08 -10.25
CA GLU A 430 -11.79 -1.22 -11.31
C GLU A 430 -12.32 -2.66 -11.44
N ALA A 431 -11.44 -3.64 -11.25
CA ALA A 431 -11.76 -5.06 -11.26
C ALA A 431 -11.96 -5.58 -9.82
N SER A 432 -13.00 -5.09 -9.15
CA SER A 432 -13.37 -5.52 -7.79
C SER A 432 -14.51 -6.55 -7.80
N ASP A 433 -14.40 -7.57 -6.97
CA ASP A 433 -15.48 -8.52 -6.67
C ASP A 433 -16.42 -8.03 -5.56
N ALA A 434 -16.11 -6.87 -4.96
CA ALA A 434 -16.91 -6.28 -3.90
C ALA A 434 -18.32 -5.95 -4.41
N PRO A 435 -19.36 -6.12 -3.58
CA PRO A 435 -20.71 -5.74 -3.94
C PRO A 435 -20.77 -4.31 -4.46
N GLY A 436 -21.25 -4.16 -5.70
CA GLY A 436 -21.38 -2.85 -6.36
C GLY A 436 -20.08 -2.04 -6.47
N GLY A 437 -18.90 -2.66 -6.42
CA GLY A 437 -17.63 -1.94 -6.50
C GLY A 437 -17.26 -1.16 -5.22
N ALA A 438 -17.79 -1.56 -4.06
CA ALA A 438 -17.45 -0.94 -2.79
C ALA A 438 -15.95 -1.06 -2.47
N ALA A 439 -15.37 0.00 -1.91
CA ALA A 439 -14.00 0.01 -1.39
C ALA A 439 -13.94 -0.43 0.08
N LEU A 440 -15.02 -0.20 0.84
CA LEU A 440 -15.17 -0.68 2.21
C LEU A 440 -16.30 -1.72 2.29
N VAL A 441 -16.01 -2.87 2.87
CA VAL A 441 -16.98 -3.97 3.01
C VAL A 441 -16.99 -4.47 4.45
N LEU A 442 -18.18 -4.54 5.05
CA LEU A 442 -18.42 -5.21 6.33
C LEU A 442 -19.58 -6.20 6.14
N GLU A 443 -19.31 -7.48 6.36
CA GLU A 443 -20.28 -8.56 6.18
C GLU A 443 -20.35 -9.44 7.43
N ASP A 444 -21.14 -10.52 7.37
CA ASP A 444 -21.19 -11.58 8.36
C ASP A 444 -21.47 -11.16 9.81
N GLY A 445 -22.16 -10.04 10.00
CA GLY A 445 -22.55 -9.57 11.32
C GLY A 445 -21.51 -8.71 12.03
N ALA A 446 -20.47 -8.22 11.34
CA ALA A 446 -19.45 -7.34 11.92
C ALA A 446 -20.07 -6.22 12.79
N GLY A 447 -19.53 -6.02 13.99
CA GLY A 447 -20.12 -5.24 15.07
C GLY A 447 -20.84 -6.06 16.13
N THR A 448 -20.68 -7.38 16.19
CA THR A 448 -21.07 -8.18 17.36
C THR A 448 -20.09 -8.02 18.52
N THR A 449 -18.84 -7.72 18.20
CA THR A 449 -17.81 -7.22 19.12
C THR A 449 -17.39 -5.81 18.70
N ALA A 450 -16.69 -5.09 19.58
CA ALA A 450 -16.27 -3.71 19.32
C ALA A 450 -15.49 -3.64 18.00
N THR A 451 -16.11 -3.02 16.99
CA THR A 451 -15.58 -2.92 15.62
C THR A 451 -15.63 -1.45 15.25
N VAL A 452 -14.49 -0.88 14.87
CA VAL A 452 -14.37 0.56 14.59
C VAL A 452 -13.83 0.73 13.18
N VAL A 453 -14.40 1.68 12.44
CA VAL A 453 -13.80 2.16 11.19
C VAL A 453 -13.90 3.68 11.20
N GLU A 454 -12.75 4.35 11.25
CA GLU A 454 -12.69 5.80 11.35
C GLU A 454 -11.55 6.48 10.61
N GLY A 455 -11.75 7.75 10.24
CA GLY A 455 -10.70 8.57 9.64
C GLY A 455 -10.33 8.22 8.20
N LEU A 456 -11.22 7.54 7.45
CA LEU A 456 -10.97 7.13 6.06
C LEU A 456 -11.82 7.89 5.04
N HIS A 457 -11.20 8.18 3.89
CA HIS A 457 -11.86 8.66 2.68
C HIS A 457 -12.03 7.49 1.70
N ILE A 458 -13.26 6.99 1.62
CA ILE A 458 -13.61 5.79 0.85
C ILE A 458 -14.15 6.19 -0.52
N ARG A 459 -13.57 5.62 -1.59
CA ARG A 459 -14.03 5.80 -2.96
C ARG A 459 -14.29 4.45 -3.64
N GLY A 460 -15.55 4.15 -3.91
CA GLY A 460 -15.95 2.99 -4.70
C GLY A 460 -15.63 3.11 -6.20
N SER A 461 -15.63 1.98 -6.89
CA SER A 461 -15.39 1.91 -8.33
C SER A 461 -16.65 2.28 -9.13
N ASP A 462 -16.46 2.72 -10.37
CA ASP A 462 -17.56 2.95 -11.29
C ASP A 462 -18.25 1.62 -11.67
N ALA A 463 -19.53 1.70 -12.01
CA ALA A 463 -20.31 0.53 -12.39
C ALA A 463 -19.79 -0.03 -13.73
N PRO A 464 -19.50 -1.33 -13.82
CA PRO A 464 -18.87 -1.91 -15.02
C PRO A 464 -19.80 -1.99 -16.23
N ALA A 465 -21.11 -1.79 -16.07
CA ALA A 465 -22.10 -1.86 -17.13
C ALA A 465 -23.40 -1.11 -16.81
N ALA A 466 -24.20 -0.86 -17.85
CA ALA A 466 -25.55 -0.32 -17.73
C ALA A 466 -26.43 -1.15 -16.78
N GLY A 467 -27.23 -0.48 -15.95
CA GLY A 467 -28.12 -1.10 -14.98
C GLY A 467 -27.43 -1.71 -13.75
N ARG A 468 -26.12 -1.50 -13.55
CA ARG A 468 -25.39 -1.94 -12.36
C ARG A 468 -25.22 -0.79 -11.36
N PRO A 469 -25.30 -1.08 -10.04
CA PRO A 469 -25.04 -0.07 -9.02
C PRO A 469 -23.53 0.20 -8.86
N ALA A 470 -23.22 1.34 -8.25
CA ALA A 470 -21.90 1.68 -7.73
C ALA A 470 -22.03 2.06 -6.25
N PHE A 471 -21.28 1.43 -5.37
CA PHE A 471 -21.30 1.65 -3.92
C PHE A 471 -19.93 2.18 -3.47
N GLY A 472 -19.90 3.07 -2.49
CA GLY A 472 -18.64 3.45 -1.82
C GLY A 472 -18.29 2.45 -0.71
N ALA A 473 -19.28 2.11 0.10
CA ALA A 473 -19.19 1.10 1.14
C ALA A 473 -20.39 0.13 1.06
N PHE A 474 -20.20 -1.11 1.51
CA PHE A 474 -21.26 -2.12 1.57
C PHE A 474 -21.27 -2.80 2.95
N LEU A 475 -22.39 -2.67 3.67
CA LEU A 475 -22.59 -3.25 4.99
C LEU A 475 -23.75 -4.25 4.96
N ARG A 476 -23.52 -5.49 5.39
CA ARG A 476 -24.56 -6.52 5.49
C ARG A 476 -24.78 -6.95 6.94
N ALA A 477 -25.97 -6.62 7.44
CA ALA A 477 -26.45 -7.00 8.77
C ALA A 477 -25.48 -6.63 9.92
N PRO A 478 -25.05 -5.36 10.03
CA PRO A 478 -24.08 -4.95 11.05
C PRO A 478 -24.63 -5.18 12.47
N GLY A 479 -23.74 -5.57 13.38
CA GLY A 479 -24.04 -5.70 14.80
C GLY A 479 -24.11 -4.37 15.54
N PRO A 480 -24.58 -4.37 16.80
CA PRO A 480 -24.81 -3.15 17.58
C PRO A 480 -23.55 -2.40 18.05
N GLU A 481 -22.39 -3.06 18.06
CA GLU A 481 -21.09 -2.51 18.52
C GLU A 481 -20.24 -1.98 17.35
N LEU A 482 -20.79 -1.88 16.13
CA LEU A 482 -20.11 -1.25 15.00
C LEU A 482 -20.16 0.28 15.12
N VAL A 483 -18.98 0.90 15.13
CA VAL A 483 -18.82 2.36 15.09
C VAL A 483 -18.18 2.78 13.77
N LEU A 484 -18.88 3.65 13.04
CA LEU A 484 -18.35 4.37 11.88
C LEU A 484 -18.33 5.87 12.20
N ARG A 485 -17.16 6.50 12.19
CA ARG A 485 -17.02 7.95 12.47
C ARG A 485 -15.89 8.57 11.65
N TYR A 486 -15.93 9.88 11.43
CA TYR A 486 -14.91 10.60 10.64
C TYR A 486 -14.65 9.97 9.25
N LEU A 487 -15.72 9.50 8.57
CA LEU A 487 -15.62 8.91 7.24
C LEU A 487 -16.16 9.84 6.17
N GLU A 488 -15.45 9.94 5.04
CA GLU A 488 -16.01 10.44 3.79
C GLU A 488 -16.25 9.26 2.84
N ILE A 489 -17.50 8.97 2.48
CA ILE A 489 -17.82 7.85 1.58
C ILE A 489 -18.38 8.38 0.26
N ARG A 490 -17.64 8.14 -0.82
CA ARG A 490 -18.04 8.44 -2.20
C ARG A 490 -18.27 7.15 -2.98
N SER A 491 -19.42 7.02 -3.63
CA SER A 491 -19.63 5.96 -4.63
C SER A 491 -18.92 6.31 -5.93
N GLY A 492 -18.65 5.28 -6.75
CA GLY A 492 -18.39 5.50 -8.17
C GLY A 492 -19.65 5.94 -8.94
N GLN A 493 -19.51 6.09 -10.24
CA GLN A 493 -20.58 6.39 -11.17
C GLN A 493 -21.46 5.15 -11.41
N GLY A 494 -22.75 5.26 -11.10
CA GLY A 494 -23.72 4.21 -11.41
C GLY A 494 -23.90 4.01 -12.91
N GLY A 495 -24.20 2.78 -13.33
CA GLY A 495 -24.38 2.44 -14.73
C GLY A 495 -25.64 3.08 -15.30
N ALA A 496 -25.57 3.59 -16.53
CA ALA A 496 -26.75 4.13 -17.21
C ALA A 496 -27.91 3.12 -17.24
N GLY A 497 -29.16 3.59 -17.21
CA GLY A 497 -30.32 2.71 -17.36
C GLY A 497 -30.30 1.99 -18.71
N THR A 498 -30.81 0.75 -18.76
CA THR A 498 -30.98 0.05 -20.03
C THR A 498 -32.08 0.71 -20.86
N HIS A 499 -31.89 0.79 -22.18
CA HIS A 499 -32.93 1.29 -23.07
C HIS A 499 -34.16 0.38 -23.00
N GLY A 500 -35.35 1.00 -22.96
CA GLY A 500 -36.60 0.27 -23.13
C GLY A 500 -36.64 -0.42 -24.50
N THR A 501 -37.37 -1.53 -24.59
CA THR A 501 -37.62 -2.16 -25.89
C THR A 501 -38.51 -1.26 -26.75
N PHE A 502 -38.30 -1.26 -28.07
CA PHE A 502 -39.21 -0.58 -28.99
C PHE A 502 -40.63 -1.15 -28.84
N GLY A 503 -41.63 -0.27 -28.88
CA GLY A 503 -43.02 -0.69 -29.00
C GLY A 503 -43.26 -1.44 -30.31
N ALA A 504 -44.26 -2.32 -30.33
CA ALA A 504 -44.66 -3.01 -31.55
C ALA A 504 -45.09 -2.01 -32.64
N ALA A 505 -44.66 -2.23 -33.87
CA ALA A 505 -45.14 -1.44 -35.01
C ALA A 505 -46.67 -1.57 -35.14
N GLY A 506 -47.35 -0.47 -35.43
CA GLY A 506 -48.79 -0.46 -35.67
C GLY A 506 -49.17 -1.33 -36.89
N ALA A 507 -50.38 -1.88 -36.87
CA ALA A 507 -50.89 -2.70 -37.97
C ALA A 507 -51.08 -1.89 -39.26
N ALA A 508 -50.71 -2.49 -40.41
CA ALA A 508 -51.01 -1.96 -41.73
C ALA A 508 -52.54 -1.78 -41.94
N PRO A 509 -52.99 -0.88 -42.83
CA PRO A 509 -54.42 -0.71 -43.11
C PRO A 509 -55.06 -2.01 -43.59
N SER A 510 -56.27 -2.29 -43.10
CA SER A 510 -57.03 -3.49 -43.50
C SER A 510 -57.49 -3.46 -44.95
N VAL A 511 -57.60 -2.26 -45.54
CA VAL A 511 -57.84 -2.06 -46.98
C VAL A 511 -56.93 -0.94 -47.49
N ALA A 512 -56.22 -1.21 -48.59
CA ALA A 512 -55.38 -0.22 -49.24
C ALA A 512 -56.20 0.88 -49.92
N ALA A 513 -55.64 2.08 -50.03
CA ALA A 513 -56.22 3.17 -50.80
C ALA A 513 -56.31 2.81 -52.29
N GLN A 514 -57.27 3.39 -53.00
CA GLN A 514 -57.45 3.26 -54.44
C GLN A 514 -57.28 4.61 -55.12
N ALA A 515 -56.57 4.64 -56.24
CA ALA A 515 -56.42 5.85 -57.05
C ALA A 515 -57.78 6.29 -57.62
N GLY A 516 -57.95 7.60 -57.82
CA GLY A 516 -59.10 8.16 -58.52
C GLY A 516 -59.06 7.88 -60.02
N GLU A 517 -60.13 8.25 -60.71
CA GLU A 517 -60.16 8.24 -62.16
C GLU A 517 -59.16 9.25 -62.74
N PRO A 518 -58.50 8.94 -63.87
CA PRO A 518 -57.57 9.88 -64.49
C PRO A 518 -58.31 11.13 -64.98
N PRO A 519 -57.67 12.32 -64.92
CA PRO A 519 -58.29 13.55 -65.40
C PRO A 519 -58.57 13.44 -66.91
N ARG A 520 -59.74 13.93 -67.33
CA ARG A 520 -60.18 13.98 -68.72
C ARG A 520 -60.90 15.30 -69.01
N GLY A 521 -60.93 15.67 -70.28
CA GLY A 521 -61.69 16.85 -70.73
C GLY A 521 -63.20 16.66 -70.53
N ALA A 522 -63.89 17.77 -70.35
CA ALA A 522 -65.34 17.80 -70.31
C ALA A 522 -65.95 17.37 -71.66
N VAL A 523 -67.10 16.71 -71.57
CA VAL A 523 -67.99 16.41 -72.68
C VAL A 523 -68.98 17.56 -72.79
N GLU A 524 -68.86 18.35 -73.85
CA GLU A 524 -69.79 19.44 -74.17
C GLU A 524 -71.02 18.91 -74.94
N ASP A 525 -72.17 19.52 -74.71
CA ASP A 525 -73.36 19.27 -75.52
C ASP A 525 -73.31 20.03 -76.87
N THR A 526 -74.38 19.91 -77.67
CA THR A 526 -74.47 20.59 -78.98
C THR A 526 -74.49 22.12 -78.89
N ALA A 527 -74.66 22.69 -77.71
CA ALA A 527 -74.58 24.13 -77.44
C ALA A 527 -73.20 24.54 -76.92
N HIS A 528 -72.21 23.62 -76.90
CA HIS A 528 -70.90 23.81 -76.31
C HIS A 528 -70.94 24.06 -74.79
N GLU A 529 -71.94 23.49 -74.10
CA GLU A 529 -72.09 23.59 -72.65
C GLU A 529 -71.63 22.30 -71.95
N CYS A 530 -70.82 22.46 -70.89
CA CYS A 530 -70.45 21.41 -69.95
C CYS A 530 -71.60 21.24 -68.94
N ARG A 531 -72.29 20.08 -68.94
CA ARG A 531 -73.37 19.80 -68.00
C ARG A 531 -72.89 18.93 -66.82
N PRO A 532 -73.30 19.24 -65.57
CA PRO A 532 -72.93 18.48 -64.37
C PRO A 532 -73.73 17.17 -64.29
N ASP A 533 -73.44 16.24 -65.19
CA ASP A 533 -74.06 14.92 -65.23
C ASP A 533 -73.01 13.82 -65.09
N ALA A 534 -73.47 12.57 -65.02
CA ALA A 534 -72.59 11.42 -64.85
C ALA A 534 -71.49 11.30 -65.93
N ALA A 535 -71.68 11.90 -67.12
CA ALA A 535 -70.67 11.90 -68.18
C ALA A 535 -69.56 12.94 -67.94
N ASN A 536 -69.71 13.87 -67.00
CA ASN A 536 -68.71 14.89 -66.67
C ASN A 536 -68.14 14.82 -65.24
N ILE A 537 -68.63 13.89 -64.42
CA ILE A 537 -68.01 13.57 -63.13
C ILE A 537 -66.75 12.73 -63.36
N VAL A 538 -65.64 13.14 -62.74
CA VAL A 538 -64.38 12.37 -62.61
C VAL A 538 -64.18 12.05 -61.14
N ARG A 539 -64.21 10.75 -60.78
CA ARG A 539 -64.24 10.34 -59.37
C ARG A 539 -62.88 10.43 -58.69
N GLY A 540 -62.86 10.97 -57.47
CA GLY A 540 -61.70 10.96 -56.59
C GLY A 540 -61.31 9.57 -56.10
N GLY A 541 -60.08 9.43 -55.60
CA GLY A 541 -59.60 8.17 -55.03
C GLY A 541 -60.31 7.78 -53.73
N ARG A 542 -60.29 6.50 -53.37
CA ARG A 542 -60.77 6.06 -52.05
C ARG A 542 -59.60 5.96 -51.06
N GLY A 543 -59.75 6.56 -49.89
CA GLY A 543 -58.80 6.37 -48.78
C GLY A 543 -58.74 4.90 -48.33
N GLY A 544 -57.60 4.47 -47.83
CA GLY A 544 -57.47 3.15 -47.21
C GLY A 544 -58.26 3.08 -45.90
N SER A 545 -58.79 1.91 -45.55
CA SER A 545 -59.54 1.73 -44.31
C SER A 545 -58.72 1.05 -43.22
N ASN A 546 -58.85 1.50 -41.98
CA ASN A 546 -58.26 0.82 -40.83
C ASN A 546 -59.04 1.08 -39.54
N VAL A 547 -58.98 0.15 -38.59
CA VAL A 547 -59.59 0.27 -37.26
C VAL A 547 -58.54 -0.02 -36.20
N CYS A 548 -58.30 0.95 -35.32
CA CYS A 548 -57.36 0.81 -34.19
C CYS A 548 -58.14 0.90 -32.88
N GLY A 549 -58.13 -0.16 -32.07
CA GLY A 549 -58.82 -0.16 -30.76
C GLY A 549 -60.33 0.09 -30.84
N GLY A 550 -60.98 -0.28 -31.95
CA GLY A 550 -62.39 0.00 -32.20
C GLY A 550 -62.69 1.39 -32.78
N ALA A 551 -61.69 2.28 -32.88
CA ALA A 551 -61.82 3.56 -33.54
C ALA A 551 -61.46 3.46 -35.04
N ASP A 552 -62.33 4.00 -35.90
CA ASP A 552 -62.11 4.14 -37.33
C ASP A 552 -61.03 5.20 -37.60
N VAL A 553 -59.88 4.76 -38.13
CA VAL A 553 -58.74 5.61 -38.50
C VAL A 553 -58.50 5.62 -40.01
N SER A 554 -59.57 5.40 -40.79
CA SER A 554 -59.51 5.35 -42.25
C SER A 554 -59.10 6.69 -42.86
N GLY A 555 -58.36 6.62 -43.97
CA GLY A 555 -57.96 7.77 -44.77
C GLY A 555 -59.13 8.44 -45.49
N GLY A 556 -58.95 9.69 -45.87
CA GLY A 556 -59.93 10.48 -46.60
C GLY A 556 -60.17 10.00 -48.04
N ALA A 557 -61.36 10.24 -48.58
CA ALA A 557 -61.62 10.07 -50.02
C ALA A 557 -61.18 11.33 -50.78
N GLY A 558 -60.66 11.19 -51.99
CA GLY A 558 -60.35 12.29 -52.90
C GLY A 558 -61.61 13.01 -53.39
N GLY A 559 -61.45 14.24 -53.86
CA GLY A 559 -62.55 15.04 -54.39
C GLY A 559 -63.01 14.58 -55.76
N ASP A 560 -64.30 14.75 -56.06
CA ASP A 560 -64.82 14.53 -57.41
C ASP A 560 -64.73 15.84 -58.19
N ALA A 561 -64.27 15.78 -59.45
CA ALA A 561 -64.32 16.91 -60.37
C ALA A 561 -65.59 16.83 -61.25
N ASP A 562 -66.22 17.98 -61.53
CA ASP A 562 -67.40 18.08 -62.40
C ASP A 562 -67.45 19.46 -63.09
N CYS A 563 -68.36 19.63 -64.06
CA CYS A 563 -68.62 20.88 -64.76
C CYS A 563 -68.98 22.02 -63.78
N PRO A 564 -68.39 23.21 -63.92
CA PRO A 564 -68.69 24.34 -63.05
C PRO A 564 -70.10 24.90 -63.33
N VAL A 565 -70.96 24.91 -62.31
CA VAL A 565 -72.22 25.67 -62.34
C VAL A 565 -72.09 26.92 -61.47
N PHE A 566 -72.64 28.04 -61.92
CA PHE A 566 -72.61 29.29 -61.17
C PHE A 566 -73.19 29.09 -59.76
N GLY A 567 -72.38 29.37 -58.74
CA GLY A 567 -72.76 29.23 -57.33
C GLY A 567 -72.51 27.86 -56.71
N THR A 568 -71.93 26.89 -57.44
CA THR A 568 -71.54 25.58 -56.91
C THR A 568 -70.04 25.36 -57.03
N VAL A 569 -69.44 24.74 -56.02
CA VAL A 569 -68.03 24.30 -56.03
C VAL A 569 -68.02 22.78 -56.11
N ALA A 570 -67.08 22.21 -56.89
CA ALA A 570 -66.88 20.76 -56.94
C ALA A 570 -66.64 20.19 -55.54
N ALA A 571 -67.07 18.95 -55.31
CA ALA A 571 -66.94 18.31 -54.01
C ALA A 571 -65.44 18.11 -53.70
N GLY A 572 -64.92 18.84 -52.72
CA GLY A 572 -63.56 18.63 -52.22
C GLY A 572 -63.41 17.26 -51.58
N GLY A 573 -62.16 16.79 -51.47
CA GLY A 573 -61.88 15.54 -50.78
C GLY A 573 -62.35 15.56 -49.33
N ALA A 574 -62.76 14.39 -48.84
CA ALA A 574 -63.13 14.20 -47.45
C ALA A 574 -61.88 14.00 -46.60
N ALA A 575 -61.87 14.57 -45.40
CA ALA A 575 -60.84 14.26 -44.41
C ALA A 575 -60.97 12.80 -43.93
N GLY A 576 -59.84 12.19 -43.58
CA GLY A 576 -59.82 10.92 -42.86
C GLY A 576 -60.45 11.03 -41.47
N ARG A 577 -60.74 9.90 -40.84
CA ARG A 577 -61.37 9.84 -39.51
C ARG A 577 -60.31 9.63 -38.42
N ASN A 578 -60.48 10.35 -37.29
CA ASN A 578 -59.83 10.13 -35.99
C ASN A 578 -58.33 9.77 -35.94
N GLY A 579 -57.51 10.31 -36.84
CA GLY A 579 -56.04 10.22 -36.75
C GLY A 579 -55.41 11.62 -36.75
N PRO A 580 -54.50 11.95 -35.81
CA PRO A 580 -53.67 13.13 -35.96
C PRO A 580 -52.74 12.90 -37.16
N GLY A 581 -53.09 13.47 -38.31
CA GLY A 581 -52.32 13.32 -39.56
C GLY A 581 -53.01 12.57 -40.70
N GLY A 582 -54.32 12.29 -40.62
CA GLY A 582 -55.07 11.79 -41.79
C GLY A 582 -55.07 12.82 -42.91
N ALA A 583 -54.22 12.63 -43.93
CA ALA A 583 -54.19 13.50 -45.10
C ALA A 583 -55.60 13.54 -45.73
N THR A 584 -56.07 14.75 -46.02
CA THR A 584 -57.24 14.98 -46.87
C THR A 584 -56.97 14.34 -48.22
N GLY A 585 -57.89 13.52 -48.74
CA GLY A 585 -57.78 13.05 -50.11
C GLY A 585 -57.71 14.27 -51.04
N GLY A 586 -56.71 14.29 -51.94
CA GLY A 586 -56.61 15.29 -53.00
C GLY A 586 -57.73 15.12 -54.02
#